data_AF-A0A0F2I4Y4-F1
#
_entry.id   AF-A0A0F2I4Y4-F1
#
_cell.length_a   1.000
_cell.length_b   1.000
_cell.length_c   1.000
_cell.angle_alpha   90.00
_cell.angle_beta   90.00
_cell.angle_gamma   90.00
#
_symmetry.space_group_name_H-M   'P 1'
#
loop_
_entity.id
_entity.type
_entity.pdbx_description
1 polymer ?
#
loop_
_entity_poly.entity_id
_entity_poly.type
_entity_poly.pdbx_seq_one_letter_code
_entity_poly.pdbx_strand_id
1 'polypeptide(L)' 'MSKLQQLDVFIGTNTKIGRLILPVGTETEFSFIYEDEWKHTGFPISPHIPFDDQVHVASKITTLINHNPRNSS' A
#
# COMPACT_ATOMS: atom_id res chain seq x y z
N MET A 1 -5.56 10.96 -21.48
CA MET A 1 -4.59 10.79 -20.37
C MET A 1 -5.37 10.31 -19.15
N SER A 2 -5.08 9.11 -18.64
CA SER A 2 -5.71 8.60 -17.42
C SER A 2 -5.21 9.40 -16.22
N LYS A 3 -6.12 10.05 -15.50
CA LYS A 3 -5.80 10.80 -14.28
C LYS A 3 -5.36 9.79 -13.20
N LEU A 4 -4.10 9.82 -12.80
CA LEU A 4 -3.62 9.04 -11.66
C LEU A 4 -4.35 9.54 -10.40
N GLN A 5 -5.01 8.64 -9.69
CA GLN A 5 -5.62 8.97 -8.40
C GLN A 5 -4.53 8.86 -7.34
N GLN A 6 -4.15 10.01 -6.77
CA GLN A 6 -3.04 10.10 -5.82
C GLN A 6 -3.51 10.78 -4.53
N LEU A 7 -3.03 10.28 -3.40
CA LEU A 7 -3.24 10.84 -2.08
C LEU A 7 -1.88 11.08 -1.43
N ASP A 8 -1.58 12.34 -1.13
CA ASP A 8 -0.43 12.68 -0.31
C ASP A 8 -0.74 12.35 1.16
N VAL A 9 0.18 11.66 1.82
CA VAL A 9 0.01 11.17 3.19
C VAL A 9 0.93 11.96 4.10
N PHE A 10 0.34 12.48 5.17
CA PHE A 10 1.01 13.33 6.16
C PHE A 10 0.89 12.72 7.55
N ILE A 11 1.92 12.90 8.37
CA ILE A 11 1.90 12.65 9.80
C ILE A 11 1.98 13.98 10.55
N GLY A 12 1.20 14.11 11.62
CA GLY A 12 1.06 15.38 12.32
C GLY A 12 0.40 16.43 11.42
N THR A 13 0.88 17.68 11.51
CA THR A 13 0.27 18.80 10.80
C THR A 13 0.84 19.02 9.40
N ASN A 14 2.16 18.85 9.21
CA ASN A 14 2.84 19.26 7.98
C ASN A 14 3.90 18.27 7.44
N THR A 15 4.17 17.15 8.12
CA THR A 15 5.24 16.24 7.67
C THR A 15 4.68 15.27 6.64
N LYS A 16 5.00 15.48 5.37
CA LYS A 16 4.68 14.53 4.31
C LYS A 16 5.56 13.30 4.45
N ILE A 17 4.94 12.12 4.49
CA ILE A 17 5.66 10.84 4.67
C ILE A 17 5.65 9.98 3.40
N GLY A 18 4.75 10.28 2.47
CA GLY A 18 4.68 9.57 1.22
C GLY A 18 3.46 9.91 0.38
N ARG A 19 3.23 9.08 -0.64
CA ARG A 19 2.12 9.19 -1.58
C ARG A 19 1.54 7.81 -1.86
N LEU A 20 0.23 7.69 -1.69
CA LEU A 20 -0.56 6.55 -2.13
C LEU A 20 -1.05 6.80 -3.56
N ILE A 21 -0.92 5.80 -4.43
CA ILE A 21 -1.37 5.85 -5.82
C ILE A 21 -2.35 4.70 -6.06
N LEU A 22 -3.51 5.03 -6.60
CA LEU A 22 -4.56 4.10 -7.01
C LEU A 22 -4.60 4.05 -8.56
N PRO A 23 -4.16 2.94 -9.18
CA PRO A 23 -4.24 2.76 -10.62
C PRO A 23 -5.70 2.74 -11.09
N VAL A 24 -6.00 3.51 -12.13
CA VAL A 24 -7.35 3.53 -12.72
C VAL A 24 -7.62 2.18 -13.38
N GLY A 25 -8.76 1.56 -13.08
CA GLY A 25 -9.15 0.25 -13.61
C GLY A 25 -8.80 -0.93 -12.72
N THR A 26 -8.29 -0.68 -11.51
CA THR A 26 -8.05 -1.71 -10.49
C THR A 26 -8.86 -1.38 -9.24
N GLU A 27 -9.56 -2.37 -8.67
CA GLU A 27 -10.31 -2.19 -7.41
C GLU A 27 -9.45 -2.45 -6.17
N THR A 28 -8.41 -3.27 -6.30
CA THR A 28 -7.69 -3.87 -5.17
C THR A 28 -6.18 -3.64 -5.21
N GLU A 29 -5.70 -2.86 -6.17
CA GLU A 29 -4.28 -2.55 -6.32
C GLU A 29 -3.99 -1.12 -5.88
N PHE A 30 -2.90 -0.95 -5.15
CA PHE A 30 -2.33 0.35 -4.86
C PHE A 30 -0.81 0.24 -4.75
N SER A 31 -0.15 1.37 -4.90
CA SER A 31 1.27 1.51 -4.57
C SER A 31 1.47 2.65 -3.58
N PHE A 32 2.38 2.45 -2.63
CA PHE A 32 2.79 3.49 -1.68
C PHE A 32 4.25 3.86 -1.93
N ILE A 33 4.53 5.15 -2.08
CA ILE A 33 5.88 5.69 -2.24
C ILE A 33 6.20 6.54 -1.01
N TYR A 34 7.15 6.11 -0.21
CA TYR A 34 7.66 6.90 0.90
C TYR A 34 8.53 8.07 0.41
N GLU A 35 8.45 9.20 1.09
CA GLU A 35 9.43 10.28 0.92
C GLU A 35 10.80 9.80 1.40
N ASP A 36 11.87 10.15 0.68
CA ASP A 36 13.22 9.67 0.99
C ASP A 36 13.66 10.10 2.39
N GLU A 37 13.36 11.34 2.80
CA GLU A 37 13.66 11.81 4.16
C GLU A 37 12.96 10.94 5.23
N TRP A 38 11.72 10.51 4.98
CA TRP A 38 10.97 9.69 5.92
C TRP A 38 11.54 8.28 6.03
N LYS A 39 12.08 7.70 4.94
CA LYS A 39 12.78 6.41 4.99
C LYS A 39 14.00 6.44 5.91
N HIS A 40 14.67 7.59 6.01
CA HIS A 40 15.87 7.75 6.83
C HIS A 40 15.58 8.12 8.29
N THR A 41 14.45 8.80 8.54
CA THR A 41 14.16 9.42 9.85
C THR A 41 12.99 8.78 10.58
N GLY A 42 12.11 8.07 9.87
CA GLY A 42 10.83 7.60 10.36
C GLY A 42 10.71 6.09 10.43
N PHE A 43 9.48 5.60 10.25
CA PHE A 43 9.12 4.18 10.27
C PHE A 43 8.10 3.86 9.17
N PRO A 44 8.02 2.61 8.70
CA PRO A 44 7.00 2.20 7.74
C PRO A 44 5.60 2.33 8.35
N ILE A 45 4.61 2.81 7.59
CA ILE A 45 3.23 3.00 8.10
C ILE A 45 2.55 1.68 8.47
N SER A 46 3.08 0.55 8.00
CA SER A 46 2.61 -0.80 8.31
C SER A 46 3.73 -1.81 8.04
N PRO A 47 3.82 -2.92 8.80
CA PRO A 47 4.71 -4.03 8.48
C PRO A 47 4.47 -4.63 7.09
N HIS A 48 3.27 -4.45 6.53
CA HIS A 48 2.91 -4.90 5.18
C HIS A 48 3.30 -3.89 4.08
N ILE A 49 3.81 -2.73 4.46
CA ILE A 49 4.25 -1.68 3.54
C ILE A 49 5.67 -1.24 3.97
N PRO A 50 6.70 -2.08 3.82
CA PRO A 50 8.07 -1.74 4.22
C PRO A 50 8.68 -0.65 3.31
N PHE A 51 9.81 -0.04 3.71
CA PHE A 51 10.45 1.04 2.96
C PHE A 51 11.04 0.62 1.60
N ASP A 52 11.56 -0.60 1.52
CA ASP A 52 12.42 -1.05 0.41
C ASP A 52 11.69 -1.88 -0.66
N ASP A 53 10.41 -2.18 -0.48
CA ASP A 53 9.61 -2.76 -1.55
C ASP A 53 8.73 -1.66 -2.16
N GLN A 54 8.86 -1.45 -3.47
CA GLN A 54 7.74 -0.89 -4.23
C GLN A 54 6.58 -1.86 -4.04
N VAL A 55 5.71 -1.57 -3.07
CA VAL A 55 4.63 -2.48 -2.75
C VAL A 55 3.62 -2.41 -3.88
N HIS A 56 3.75 -3.31 -4.86
CA HIS A 56 2.61 -3.76 -5.65
C HIS A 56 1.78 -4.63 -4.71
N VAL A 57 0.88 -4.01 -3.95
CA VAL A 57 -0.14 -4.77 -3.24
C VAL A 57 -1.16 -5.20 -4.28
N ALA A 58 -0.83 -6.20 -5.10
CA ALA A 58 -1.85 -7.09 -5.62
C ALA A 58 -2.44 -7.75 -4.38
N SER A 59 -3.63 -7.33 -3.97
CA SER A 59 -4.25 -7.71 -2.71
C SER A 59 -4.02 -9.20 -2.38
N LYS A 60 -3.08 -9.47 -1.47
CA LYS A 60 -2.99 -10.75 -0.74
C LYS A 60 -4.19 -10.97 0.21
N ILE A 61 -5.27 -10.21 0.02
CA ILE A 61 -6.53 -10.39 0.72
C ILE A 61 -7.21 -11.69 0.24
N THR A 62 -6.98 -12.14 -0.99
CA THR A 62 -7.58 -13.38 -1.52
C THR A 62 -7.08 -14.65 -0.83
N THR A 63 -5.85 -14.69 -0.32
CA THR A 63 -5.29 -15.95 0.24
C THR A 63 -5.83 -16.29 1.63
N LEU A 64 -6.37 -15.32 2.38
CA LEU A 64 -6.91 -15.58 3.73
C LEU A 64 -8.38 -15.99 3.75
N ILE A 65 -9.10 -15.92 2.62
CA ILE A 65 -10.54 -16.23 2.56
C ILE A 65 -10.79 -17.69 2.11
N ASN A 66 -9.81 -18.38 1.52
CA ASN A 66 -10.02 -19.69 0.87
C ASN A 66 -9.59 -20.93 1.67
N HIS A 67 -9.11 -20.81 2.91
CA HIS A 67 -8.79 -22.00 3.71
C HIS A 67 -9.96 -22.42 4.62
N ASN A 68 -11.03 -22.94 4.03
CA ASN A 68 -12.07 -23.67 4.77
C ASN A 68 -11.82 -25.19 4.61
N PRO A 69 -11.32 -25.91 5.62
CA PRO A 69 -10.97 -27.33 5.50
C PRO A 69 -12.19 -28.28 5.53
N ARG A 70 -13.42 -27.79 5.28
CA ARG A 70 -14.64 -28.59 5.43
C ARG A 70 -15.10 -29.37 4.20
N ASN A 71 -14.39 -29.29 3.08
CA ASN A 71 -14.84 -29.90 1.83
C ASN A 71 -13.79 -30.90 1.33
N SER A 72 -13.58 -31.97 2.10
CA SER A 72 -12.85 -33.16 1.65
C SER A 72 -13.61 -34.38 2.15
N SER A 73 -14.53 -34.84 1.32
CA SER A 73 -15.13 -36.17 1.35
C SER A 73 -15.25 -36.64 -0.09
#